data_AF-A0A836SMB2-F1
#
_entry.id   AF-A0A836SMB2-F1
#
_cell.length_a   1.000
_cell.length_b   1.000
_cell.length_c   1.000
_cell.angle_alpha   90.00
_cell.angle_beta   90.00
_cell.angle_gamma   90.00
#
_symmetry.space_group_name_H-M   'P 1'
#
loop_
_entity.id
_entity.type
_entity.pdbx_description
1 polymer ?
#
loop_
_entity_poly.entity_id
_entity_poly.type
_entity_poly.pdbx_seq_one_letter_code
_entity_poly.pdbx_strand_id
1 'polypeptide(L)'
;PGMTFILEGEANDYLGKGLSGAKVIVRPPAESKLSAEKHVIIGNVALYGATAGEVYVCGQAGERFAIRNSGAVAVVEGVGDHGCEYMTGGRVAVLGPTGVNFAAGMSGGIAYVYDPEGDFDSRCNLSMVDLETLTDPQDQQELRRMIENHVRHTGSRRGIRILENWNDCLPLFVKVFPMEYKRALGRLSREDEAVEREEQVAS
;
A
#
# COMPACT_ATOMS: atom_id res chain seq x y z
N PRO A 1 8.00 14.33 -17.79
CA PRO A 1 7.50 15.25 -16.74
C PRO A 1 6.03 14.95 -16.43
N GLY A 2 5.70 14.57 -15.18
CA GLY A 2 4.34 14.27 -14.74
C GLY A 2 3.76 15.38 -13.85
N MET A 3 2.45 15.37 -13.63
CA MET A 3 1.77 16.35 -12.77
C MET A 3 1.95 15.98 -11.29
N THR A 4 2.24 16.97 -10.44
CA THR A 4 2.32 16.80 -8.99
C THR A 4 1.35 17.75 -8.29
N PHE A 5 0.47 17.21 -7.47
CA PHE A 5 -0.45 17.96 -6.62
C PHE A 5 0.01 17.86 -5.17
N ILE A 6 0.05 19.00 -4.49
CA ILE A 6 0.35 19.08 -3.06
C ILE A 6 -0.83 19.81 -2.40
N LEU A 7 -1.49 19.12 -1.49
CA LEU A 7 -2.58 19.64 -0.68
C LEU A 7 -2.14 19.72 0.78
N GLU A 8 -2.15 20.93 1.32
CA GLU A 8 -2.00 21.17 2.76
C GLU A 8 -3.39 21.40 3.36
N GLY A 9 -3.86 20.44 4.17
CA GLY A 9 -5.24 20.40 4.66
C GLY A 9 -5.86 19.02 4.46
N GLU A 10 -7.15 19.03 4.11
CA GLU A 10 -7.98 17.83 4.01
C GLU A 10 -8.68 17.77 2.66
N ALA A 11 -8.97 16.56 2.18
CA ALA A 11 -9.75 16.31 0.99
C ALA A 11 -11.00 15.49 1.30
N ASN A 12 -12.06 15.72 0.53
CA ASN A 12 -13.27 14.89 0.60
C ASN A 12 -13.08 13.59 -0.22
N ASP A 13 -14.18 12.90 -0.48
CA ASP A 13 -14.23 11.62 -1.20
C ASP A 13 -13.56 11.68 -2.60
N TYR A 14 -13.19 10.50 -3.10
CA TYR A 14 -12.70 10.27 -4.46
C TYR A 14 -11.35 10.90 -4.80
N LEU A 15 -10.52 11.20 -3.79
CA LEU A 15 -9.16 11.67 -4.03
C LEU A 15 -8.42 10.71 -4.97
N GLY A 16 -7.93 11.23 -6.10
CA GLY A 16 -7.21 10.45 -7.10
C GLY A 16 -8.05 9.37 -7.81
N LYS A 17 -9.38 9.54 -7.92
CA LYS A 17 -10.22 8.69 -8.78
C LYS A 17 -9.66 8.65 -10.20
N GLY A 18 -9.42 7.45 -10.73
CA GLY A 18 -8.85 7.24 -12.05
C GLY A 18 -7.44 7.81 -12.22
N LEU A 19 -6.65 7.91 -11.14
CA LEU A 19 -5.26 8.37 -11.21
C LEU A 19 -4.48 7.55 -12.25
N SER A 20 -3.81 8.26 -13.16
CA SER A 20 -3.15 7.66 -14.33
C SER A 20 -1.75 8.27 -14.54
N GLY A 21 -0.94 8.28 -13.49
CA GLY A 21 0.49 8.64 -13.56
C GLY A 21 0.90 9.94 -12.87
N ALA A 22 -0.05 10.70 -12.32
CA ALA A 22 0.26 11.88 -11.51
C ALA A 22 0.67 11.50 -10.07
N LYS A 23 1.33 12.43 -9.39
CA LYS A 23 1.64 12.35 -7.96
C LYS A 23 0.69 13.22 -7.15
N VAL A 24 0.12 12.67 -6.09
CA VAL A 24 -0.76 13.40 -5.16
C VAL A 24 -0.20 13.29 -3.75
N ILE A 25 -0.02 14.43 -3.09
CA ILE A 25 0.49 14.52 -1.73
C ILE A 25 -0.54 15.25 -0.88
N VAL A 26 -0.98 14.65 0.21
CA VAL A 26 -1.88 15.26 1.19
C VAL A 26 -1.22 15.22 2.55
N ARG A 27 -1.12 16.38 3.19
CA ARG A 27 -0.54 16.52 4.52
C ARG A 27 -1.27 17.60 5.31
N PRO A 28 -1.32 17.52 6.65
CA PRO A 28 -1.85 18.61 7.45
C PRO A 28 -1.01 19.89 7.27
N PRO A 29 -1.57 21.07 7.54
CA PRO A 29 -0.80 22.31 7.58
C PRO A 29 0.36 22.21 8.58
N ALA A 30 1.50 22.85 8.26
CA ALA A 30 2.73 22.75 9.08
C ALA A 30 2.54 23.19 10.55
N GLU A 31 1.58 24.10 10.78
CA GLU A 31 1.24 24.65 12.11
C GLU A 31 0.30 23.74 12.91
N SER A 32 -0.21 22.68 12.30
CA SER A 32 -1.13 21.76 12.95
C SER A 32 -0.47 21.04 14.12
N LYS A 33 -1.10 21.14 15.30
CA LYS A 33 -0.69 20.41 16.51
C LYS A 33 -1.31 19.01 16.57
N LEU A 34 -2.16 18.65 15.61
CA LEU A 34 -2.84 17.36 15.60
C LEU A 34 -1.86 16.24 15.25
N SER A 35 -2.07 15.09 15.88
CA SER A 35 -1.43 13.84 15.52
C SER A 35 -2.07 13.36 14.22
N ALA A 36 -1.44 13.67 13.09
CA ALA A 36 -1.96 13.40 11.74
C ALA A 36 -2.41 11.93 11.59
N GLU A 37 -1.64 11.02 12.20
CA GLU A 37 -1.84 9.58 12.13
C GLU A 37 -3.11 9.06 12.84
N LYS A 38 -3.80 9.94 13.58
CA LYS A 38 -5.04 9.66 14.31
C LYS A 38 -6.29 10.32 13.69
N HIS A 39 -6.14 11.04 12.59
CA HIS A 39 -7.23 11.83 12.00
C HIS A 39 -7.45 11.44 10.55
N VAL A 40 -8.71 11.36 10.15
CA VAL A 40 -9.10 11.19 8.74
C VAL A 40 -8.89 12.53 8.03
N ILE A 41 -8.06 12.53 6.99
CA ILE A 41 -7.74 13.73 6.20
C ILE A 41 -8.11 13.58 4.73
N ILE A 42 -8.46 12.37 4.29
CA ILE A 42 -9.08 12.13 2.99
C ILE A 42 -10.35 11.29 3.16
N GLY A 43 -11.38 11.60 2.38
CA GLY A 43 -12.66 10.91 2.42
C GLY A 43 -12.63 9.49 1.84
N ASN A 44 -13.82 8.99 1.52
CA ASN A 44 -14.06 7.64 1.07
C ASN A 44 -13.68 7.43 -0.41
N VAL A 45 -13.51 6.16 -0.80
CA VAL A 45 -13.39 5.73 -2.20
C VAL A 45 -12.21 6.40 -2.94
N ALA A 46 -11.15 6.74 -2.20
CA ALA A 46 -9.93 7.28 -2.78
C ALA A 46 -9.26 6.24 -3.70
N LEU A 47 -8.65 6.72 -4.78
CA LEU A 47 -7.97 5.91 -5.80
C LEU A 47 -8.84 4.90 -6.54
N TYR A 48 -10.14 5.17 -6.61
CA TYR A 48 -11.04 4.31 -7.35
C TYR A 48 -10.58 4.13 -8.80
N GLY A 49 -10.21 2.91 -9.16
CA GLY A 49 -9.84 2.55 -10.53
C GLY A 49 -8.54 3.19 -10.99
N ALA A 50 -7.66 3.59 -10.08
CA ALA A 50 -6.35 4.13 -10.42
C ALA A 50 -5.52 3.09 -11.18
N THR A 51 -4.82 3.52 -12.23
CA THR A 51 -4.04 2.64 -13.12
C THR A 51 -2.54 2.90 -13.04
N ALA A 52 -2.13 4.09 -12.61
CA ALA A 52 -0.74 4.46 -12.41
C ALA A 52 -0.65 5.72 -11.53
N GLY A 53 0.54 6.03 -11.02
CA GLY A 53 0.80 7.24 -10.24
C GLY A 53 1.11 6.94 -8.77
N GLU A 54 1.35 8.00 -8.01
CA GLU A 54 1.83 7.91 -6.63
C GLU A 54 0.99 8.77 -5.69
N VAL A 55 0.61 8.24 -4.53
CA VAL A 55 -0.24 8.95 -3.56
C VAL A 55 0.36 8.84 -2.17
N TYR A 56 0.55 9.97 -1.49
CA TYR A 56 1.14 10.03 -0.16
C TYR A 56 0.23 10.83 0.77
N VAL A 57 -0.33 10.19 1.79
CA VAL A 57 -1.36 10.77 2.68
C VAL A 57 -0.88 10.69 4.12
N CYS A 58 -0.44 11.82 4.69
CA CYS A 58 -0.01 11.91 6.09
C CYS A 58 -1.22 12.07 7.01
N GLY A 59 -1.94 10.97 7.17
CA GLY A 59 -3.13 10.82 8.00
C GLY A 59 -3.94 9.62 7.52
N GLN A 60 -5.16 9.49 8.04
CA GLN A 60 -6.03 8.37 7.72
C GLN A 60 -6.94 8.69 6.53
N ALA A 61 -7.31 7.64 5.80
CA ALA A 61 -8.36 7.67 4.79
C ALA A 61 -9.67 7.09 5.34
N GLY A 62 -10.79 7.51 4.75
CA GLY A 62 -12.08 6.88 4.96
C GLY A 62 -12.17 5.44 4.43
N GLU A 63 -13.39 4.99 4.19
CA GLU A 63 -13.70 3.65 3.69
C GLU A 63 -13.31 3.47 2.22
N ARG A 64 -13.14 2.21 1.81
CA ARG A 64 -12.88 1.80 0.40
C ARG A 64 -11.66 2.49 -0.21
N PHE A 65 -10.65 2.76 0.61
CA PHE A 65 -9.38 3.27 0.13
C PHE A 65 -8.75 2.28 -0.87
N ALA A 66 -8.28 2.77 -2.01
CA ALA A 66 -7.68 1.96 -3.08
C ALA A 66 -8.61 0.89 -3.69
N ILE A 67 -9.93 1.13 -3.64
CA ILE A 67 -10.90 0.25 -4.30
C ILE A 67 -10.63 0.15 -5.80
N ARG A 68 -10.54 -1.07 -6.33
CA ARG A 68 -10.22 -1.34 -7.74
C ARG A 68 -8.92 -0.70 -8.23
N ASN A 69 -7.97 -0.41 -7.33
CA ASN A 69 -6.63 0.00 -7.74
C ASN A 69 -6.02 -1.08 -8.64
N SER A 70 -5.51 -0.66 -9.79
CA SER A 70 -4.95 -1.52 -10.83
C SER A 70 -3.49 -1.20 -11.13
N GLY A 71 -2.88 -0.22 -10.46
CA GLY A 71 -1.47 0.11 -10.71
C GLY A 71 -0.90 1.34 -10.01
N ALA A 72 -1.67 2.07 -9.20
CA ALA A 72 -1.12 3.16 -8.40
C ALA A 72 -0.35 2.65 -7.17
N VAL A 73 0.66 3.42 -6.77
CA VAL A 73 1.41 3.26 -5.53
C VAL A 73 0.88 4.24 -4.49
N ALA A 74 0.50 3.77 -3.31
CA ALA A 74 -0.06 4.62 -2.27
C ALA A 74 0.53 4.34 -0.89
N VAL A 75 0.74 5.38 -0.09
CA VAL A 75 1.12 5.29 1.32
C VAL A 75 0.18 6.17 2.15
N VAL A 76 -0.43 5.59 3.18
CA VAL A 76 -1.42 6.21 4.06
C VAL A 76 -1.20 5.78 5.51
N GLU A 77 -1.59 6.58 6.50
CA GLU A 77 -1.33 6.29 7.92
C GLU A 77 -2.49 5.59 8.65
N GLY A 78 -3.53 5.21 7.92
CA GLY A 78 -4.64 4.39 8.38
C GLY A 78 -5.78 4.40 7.35
N VAL A 79 -6.65 3.41 7.38
CA VAL A 79 -7.78 3.30 6.45
C VAL A 79 -9.02 2.81 7.18
N GLY A 80 -10.20 3.23 6.71
CA GLY A 80 -11.48 2.67 7.15
C GLY A 80 -11.74 1.27 6.59
N ASP A 81 -13.01 0.88 6.62
CA ASP A 81 -13.46 -0.44 6.16
C ASP A 81 -13.24 -0.64 4.66
N HIS A 82 -13.12 -1.90 4.23
CA HIS A 82 -13.02 -2.30 2.82
C HIS A 82 -11.78 -1.72 2.10
N GLY A 83 -10.68 -1.49 2.82
CA GLY A 83 -9.42 -1.10 2.20
C GLY A 83 -8.96 -2.12 1.16
N CYS A 84 -8.45 -1.65 0.01
CA CYS A 84 -7.97 -2.46 -1.12
C CYS A 84 -9.01 -3.43 -1.72
N GLU A 85 -10.31 -3.17 -1.52
CA GLU A 85 -11.38 -3.98 -2.10
C GLU A 85 -11.27 -4.04 -3.63
N TYR A 86 -11.38 -5.23 -4.22
CA TYR A 86 -11.26 -5.48 -5.66
C TYR A 86 -9.96 -4.96 -6.31
N MET A 87 -8.90 -4.75 -5.54
CA MET A 87 -7.60 -4.33 -6.08
C MET A 87 -7.02 -5.46 -6.98
N THR A 88 -6.56 -5.07 -8.17
CA THR A 88 -6.04 -5.97 -9.22
C THR A 88 -4.58 -5.68 -9.56
N GLY A 89 -4.00 -4.59 -9.03
CA GLY A 89 -2.61 -4.20 -9.27
C GLY A 89 -2.20 -3.00 -8.43
N GLY A 90 -0.90 -2.66 -8.48
CA GLY A 90 -0.33 -1.56 -7.71
C GLY A 90 0.29 -1.99 -6.37
N ARG A 91 0.62 -0.98 -5.55
CA ARG A 91 1.23 -1.14 -4.22
C ARG A 91 0.56 -0.23 -3.20
N VAL A 92 0.20 -0.75 -2.04
CA VAL A 92 -0.40 0.06 -0.96
C VAL A 92 0.34 -0.22 0.35
N ALA A 93 0.82 0.83 1.02
CA ALA A 93 1.34 0.73 2.38
C ALA A 93 0.42 1.48 3.34
N VAL A 94 -0.08 0.77 4.36
CA VAL A 94 -0.89 1.34 5.45
C VAL A 94 -0.05 1.34 6.71
N LEU A 95 0.35 2.52 7.18
CA LEU A 95 1.25 2.69 8.32
C LEU A 95 0.51 2.75 9.66
N GLY A 96 -0.71 2.22 9.74
CA GLY A 96 -1.55 2.32 10.93
C GLY A 96 -2.82 1.47 10.82
N PRO A 97 -3.86 1.81 11.59
CA PRO A 97 -5.03 0.94 11.74
C PRO A 97 -5.79 0.77 10.42
N THR A 98 -6.43 -0.38 10.28
CA THR A 98 -7.35 -0.69 9.18
C THR A 98 -8.75 -0.92 9.74
N GLY A 99 -9.77 -0.66 8.92
CA GLY A 99 -11.12 -1.16 9.17
C GLY A 99 -11.28 -2.64 8.82
N VAL A 100 -12.52 -3.13 8.86
CA VAL A 100 -12.87 -4.53 8.58
C VAL A 100 -12.98 -4.83 7.09
N ASN A 101 -12.99 -6.13 6.76
CA ASN A 101 -13.15 -6.66 5.41
C ASN A 101 -12.10 -6.12 4.42
N PHE A 102 -10.88 -5.87 4.90
CA PHE A 102 -9.75 -5.45 4.09
C PHE A 102 -9.44 -6.51 3.01
N ALA A 103 -9.03 -6.08 1.82
CA ALA A 103 -8.67 -6.92 0.67
C ALA A 103 -9.77 -7.85 0.14
N ALA A 104 -11.05 -7.60 0.46
CA ALA A 104 -12.15 -8.36 -0.12
C ALA A 104 -12.14 -8.29 -1.66
N GLY A 105 -12.14 -9.46 -2.31
CA GLY A 105 -12.07 -9.57 -3.77
C GLY A 105 -10.75 -9.08 -4.40
N MET A 106 -9.70 -8.86 -3.60
CA MET A 106 -8.38 -8.47 -4.11
C MET A 106 -7.75 -9.65 -4.86
N SER A 107 -7.51 -9.49 -6.16
CA SER A 107 -6.97 -10.53 -7.04
C SER A 107 -5.56 -10.21 -7.56
N GLY A 108 -5.06 -8.99 -7.36
CA GLY A 108 -3.70 -8.62 -7.76
C GLY A 108 -3.14 -7.39 -7.02
N GLY A 109 -1.84 -7.16 -7.20
CA GLY A 109 -1.09 -6.16 -6.44
C GLY A 109 -0.60 -6.68 -5.09
N ILE A 110 0.04 -5.80 -4.31
CA ILE A 110 0.55 -6.11 -2.95
C ILE A 110 0.15 -4.97 -2.02
N ALA A 111 -0.30 -5.32 -0.81
CA ALA A 111 -0.44 -4.36 0.28
C ALA A 111 0.44 -4.74 1.47
N TYR A 112 1.01 -3.72 2.13
CA TYR A 112 1.77 -3.86 3.37
C TYR A 112 1.02 -3.12 4.47
N VAL A 113 0.71 -3.81 5.56
CA VAL A 113 -0.05 -3.25 6.69
C VAL A 113 0.82 -3.30 7.93
N TYR A 114 1.03 -2.14 8.56
CA TYR A 114 1.69 -2.04 9.86
C TYR A 114 0.70 -2.42 10.96
N ASP A 115 0.90 -3.58 11.57
CA ASP A 115 0.03 -4.19 12.57
C ASP A 115 0.75 -4.41 13.91
N PRO A 116 0.97 -3.33 14.69
CA PRO A 116 1.65 -3.45 15.97
C PRO A 116 0.84 -4.20 17.04
N GLU A 117 -0.48 -4.32 16.87
CA GLU A 117 -1.38 -5.01 17.83
C GLU A 117 -1.57 -6.50 17.49
N GLY A 118 -1.20 -6.91 16.27
CA GLY A 118 -1.24 -8.32 15.85
C GLY A 118 -2.66 -8.86 15.63
N ASP A 119 -3.62 -8.00 15.33
CA ASP A 119 -5.04 -8.33 15.18
C ASP A 119 -5.60 -8.04 13.77
N PHE A 120 -4.72 -7.75 12.79
CA PHE A 120 -5.13 -7.46 11.42
C PHE A 120 -5.79 -8.65 10.71
N ASP A 121 -5.43 -9.89 11.07
CA ASP A 121 -6.00 -11.11 10.50
C ASP A 121 -7.53 -11.18 10.69
N SER A 122 -8.04 -10.72 11.84
CA SER A 122 -9.46 -10.63 12.15
C SER A 122 -10.22 -9.60 11.31
N ARG A 123 -9.50 -8.63 10.73
CA ARG A 123 -10.04 -7.56 9.89
C ARG A 123 -9.86 -7.82 8.40
N CYS A 124 -9.01 -8.78 8.01
CA CYS A 124 -8.71 -9.08 6.62
C CYS A 124 -9.65 -10.16 6.07
N ASN A 125 -10.11 -9.99 4.83
CA ASN A 125 -10.88 -11.00 4.13
C ASN A 125 -9.93 -11.98 3.44
N LEU A 126 -9.81 -13.19 3.99
CA LEU A 126 -8.85 -14.20 3.54
C LEU A 126 -9.36 -15.11 2.41
N SER A 127 -10.48 -14.76 1.76
CA SER A 127 -11.07 -15.61 0.72
C SER A 127 -10.20 -15.76 -0.53
N MET A 128 -9.40 -14.73 -0.86
CA MET A 128 -8.58 -14.67 -2.08
C MET A 128 -7.12 -14.25 -1.84
N VAL A 129 -6.76 -13.94 -0.60
CA VAL A 129 -5.44 -13.43 -0.24
C VAL A 129 -4.82 -14.26 0.89
N ASP A 130 -3.51 -14.41 0.84
CA ASP A 130 -2.68 -14.90 1.94
C ASP A 130 -2.13 -13.71 2.73
N LEU A 131 -1.95 -13.92 4.03
CA LEU A 131 -1.17 -13.03 4.90
C LEU A 131 0.21 -13.64 5.13
N GLU A 132 1.25 -12.87 4.84
CA GLU A 132 2.64 -13.30 4.95
C GLU A 132 3.44 -12.37 5.85
N THR A 133 4.42 -12.94 6.55
CA THR A 133 5.45 -12.15 7.23
C THR A 133 6.43 -11.60 6.20
N LEU A 134 6.96 -10.40 6.47
CA LEU A 134 7.79 -9.68 5.50
C LEU A 134 9.26 -10.15 5.54
N THR A 135 9.53 -11.38 5.13
CA THR A 135 10.88 -11.99 5.18
C THR A 135 11.71 -11.79 3.90
N ASP A 136 11.07 -11.52 2.75
CA ASP A 136 11.77 -11.34 1.48
C ASP A 136 12.51 -9.98 1.44
N PRO A 137 13.84 -9.95 1.23
CA PRO A 137 14.61 -8.72 1.12
C PRO A 137 14.11 -7.75 0.04
N GLN A 138 13.53 -8.25 -1.06
CA GLN A 138 13.00 -7.40 -2.13
C GLN A 138 11.74 -6.65 -1.67
N ASP A 139 10.82 -7.34 -1.01
CA ASP A 139 9.62 -6.73 -0.45
C ASP A 139 9.99 -5.73 0.67
N GLN A 140 10.97 -6.07 1.51
CA GLN A 140 11.50 -5.17 2.55
C GLN A 140 12.06 -3.88 1.95
N GLN A 141 12.84 -4.00 0.87
CA GLN A 141 13.40 -2.84 0.17
C GLN A 141 12.30 -2.00 -0.50
N GLU A 142 11.30 -2.65 -1.10
CA GLU A 142 10.15 -1.96 -1.72
C GLU A 142 9.37 -1.16 -0.68
N LEU A 143 8.97 -1.79 0.43
CA LEU A 143 8.27 -1.13 1.53
C LEU A 143 9.08 0.02 2.09
N ARG A 144 10.37 -0.20 2.38
CA ARG A 144 11.25 0.85 2.90
C ARG A 144 11.28 2.07 1.97
N ARG A 145 11.42 1.86 0.65
CA ARG A 145 11.40 2.94 -0.35
C ARG A 145 10.05 3.67 -0.37
N MET A 146 8.94 2.95 -0.25
CA MET A 146 7.61 3.56 -0.17
C MET A 146 7.51 4.51 1.04
N ILE A 147 7.97 4.06 2.21
CA ILE A 147 7.95 4.87 3.44
C ILE A 147 8.93 6.04 3.36
N GLU A 148 10.13 5.84 2.81
CA GLU A 148 11.10 6.93 2.57
C GLU A 148 10.53 8.01 1.65
N ASN A 149 9.85 7.61 0.57
CA ASN A 149 9.16 8.55 -0.32
C ASN A 149 8.02 9.27 0.41
N HIS A 150 7.25 8.55 1.22
CA HIS A 150 6.20 9.12 2.04
C HIS A 150 6.74 10.20 2.97
N VAL A 151 7.78 9.90 3.75
CA VAL A 151 8.46 10.85 4.63
C VAL A 151 9.00 12.05 3.85
N ARG A 152 9.67 11.82 2.72
CA ARG A 152 10.21 12.89 1.87
C ARG A 152 9.12 13.85 1.40
N HIS A 153 7.95 13.34 1.06
CA HIS A 153 6.87 14.15 0.48
C HIS A 153 5.96 14.77 1.54
N THR A 154 5.75 14.12 2.68
CA THR A 154 4.78 14.56 3.68
C THR A 154 5.39 15.09 4.97
N GLY A 155 6.62 14.72 5.30
CA GLY A 155 7.20 14.96 6.62
C GLY A 155 6.60 14.08 7.72
N SER A 156 6.00 12.94 7.37
CA SER A 156 5.32 12.03 8.30
C SER A 156 6.22 11.64 9.49
N ARG A 157 5.81 12.05 10.69
CA ARG A 157 6.49 11.65 11.94
C ARG A 157 6.39 10.15 12.18
N ARG A 158 5.28 9.53 11.77
CA ARG A 158 5.09 8.07 11.88
C ARG A 158 6.02 7.32 10.95
N GLY A 159 6.11 7.73 9.68
CA GLY A 159 7.06 7.17 8.73
C GLY A 159 8.51 7.34 9.20
N ILE A 160 8.87 8.51 9.75
CA ILE A 160 10.20 8.74 10.33
C ILE A 160 10.48 7.73 11.46
N ARG A 161 9.56 7.61 12.43
CA ARG A 161 9.72 6.66 13.55
C ARG A 161 9.87 5.21 13.07
N ILE A 162 9.10 4.79 12.07
CA ILE A 162 9.21 3.44 11.49
C ILE A 162 10.58 3.24 10.84
N LEU A 163 11.09 4.21 10.08
CA LEU A 163 12.40 4.12 9.44
C LEU A 163 13.56 4.14 10.44
N GLU A 164 13.46 4.94 11.50
CA GLU A 164 14.46 4.99 12.57
C GLU A 164 14.53 3.68 13.37
N ASN A 165 13.40 2.99 13.55
CA ASN A 165 13.28 1.74 14.29
C ASN A 165 13.01 0.55 13.35
N TRP A 166 13.57 0.60 12.13
CA TRP A 166 13.20 -0.32 11.04
C TRP A 166 13.24 -1.80 11.43
N ASN A 167 14.30 -2.25 12.11
CA ASN A 167 14.46 -3.66 12.46
C ASN A 167 13.42 -4.14 13.48
N ASP A 168 12.94 -3.25 14.36
CA ASP A 168 11.93 -3.57 15.36
C ASP A 168 10.52 -3.47 14.78
N CYS A 169 10.30 -2.54 13.85
CA CYS A 169 9.02 -2.36 13.17
C CYS A 169 8.78 -3.38 12.06
N LEU A 170 9.83 -3.89 11.42
CA LEU A 170 9.71 -4.77 10.25
C LEU A 170 8.90 -6.05 10.53
N PRO A 171 9.08 -6.77 11.65
CA PRO A 171 8.27 -7.95 11.98
C PRO A 171 6.79 -7.64 12.23
N LEU A 172 6.44 -6.37 12.45
CA LEU A 172 5.06 -5.90 12.68
C LEU A 172 4.35 -5.58 11.35
N PHE A 173 5.02 -5.72 10.21
CA PHE A 173 4.37 -5.59 8.91
C PHE A 173 3.82 -6.93 8.42
N VAL A 174 2.57 -6.90 8.00
CA VAL A 174 1.90 -8.00 7.30
C VAL A 174 1.83 -7.68 5.81
N LYS A 175 2.29 -8.61 4.99
CA LYS A 175 2.11 -8.58 3.53
C LYS A 175 0.80 -9.26 3.17
N VAL A 176 -0.06 -8.56 2.45
CA VAL A 176 -1.29 -9.10 1.86
C VAL A 176 -1.00 -9.46 0.41
N PHE A 177 -1.09 -10.75 0.09
CA PHE A 177 -0.70 -11.28 -1.21
C PHE A 177 -1.84 -12.10 -1.84
N PRO A 178 -2.44 -11.65 -2.95
CA PRO A 178 -3.46 -12.42 -3.65
C PRO A 178 -2.95 -13.78 -4.12
N MET A 179 -3.70 -14.83 -3.82
CA MET A 179 -3.34 -16.22 -4.15
C MET A 179 -3.20 -16.44 -5.66
N GLU A 180 -4.07 -15.83 -6.47
CA GLU A 180 -3.99 -15.92 -7.93
C GLU A 180 -2.72 -15.26 -8.46
N TYR A 181 -2.36 -14.08 -7.93
CA TYR A 181 -1.14 -13.39 -8.31
C TYR A 181 0.11 -14.20 -7.94
N LYS A 182 0.13 -14.78 -6.74
CA LYS A 182 1.20 -15.69 -6.29
C LYS A 182 1.33 -16.91 -7.20
N ARG A 183 0.22 -17.53 -7.61
CA ARG A 183 0.21 -18.66 -8.56
C ARG A 183 0.75 -18.25 -9.93
N ALA A 184 0.42 -17.07 -10.42
CA ALA A 184 0.92 -16.57 -11.71
C ALA A 184 2.45 -16.39 -11.67
N LEU A 185 2.99 -15.77 -10.61
CA LEU A 185 4.44 -15.62 -10.42
C LEU A 185 5.16 -16.97 -10.27
N GLY A 186 4.54 -17.93 -9.57
CA GLY A 186 5.06 -19.29 -9.44
C GLY A 186 5.06 -20.10 -10.74
N ARG A 187 4.26 -19.73 -11.74
CA ARG A 187 4.29 -20.35 -13.08
C ARG A 187 5.39 -19.73 -13.94
N LEU A 188 5.46 -18.40 -13.97
CA LEU A 188 6.48 -17.64 -14.71
C LEU A 188 7.90 -18.05 -14.29
N SER A 189 8.16 -18.11 -12.99
CA SER A 189 9.48 -18.56 -12.47
C SER A 189 9.88 -19.96 -12.95
N ARG A 190 8.93 -20.91 -13.00
CA ARG A 190 9.21 -22.27 -13.48
C ARG A 190 9.43 -22.32 -14.99
N GLU A 191 8.76 -21.46 -15.75
CA GLU A 191 8.94 -21.33 -17.19
C GLU A 191 10.32 -20.72 -17.50
N ASP A 192 10.72 -19.65 -16.80
CA ASP A 192 12.04 -19.04 -16.93
C ASP A 192 13.17 -20.04 -16.58
N GLU A 193 13.03 -20.77 -15.47
CA GLU A 193 13.98 -21.84 -15.09
C GLU A 193 14.06 -22.97 -16.12
N ALA A 194 12.96 -23.27 -16.83
CA ALA A 194 12.95 -24.30 -17.86
C ALA A 194 13.66 -23.84 -19.13
N VAL A 195 13.46 -22.59 -19.55
CA VAL A 195 14.15 -21.97 -20.70
C VAL A 195 15.66 -21.91 -20.45
N GLU A 196 16.10 -21.44 -19.28
CA GLU A 196 17.52 -21.37 -18.93
C GLU A 196 18.20 -22.75 -18.97
N ARG A 197 17.50 -23.82 -18.55
CA ARG A 197 18.01 -25.19 -18.63
C ARG A 197 18.13 -25.70 -20.06
N GLU A 198 17.17 -25.40 -20.93
CA GLU A 198 17.23 -25.79 -22.34
C GLU A 198 18.39 -25.10 -23.08
N GLU A 199 18.63 -23.81 -22.81
CA GLU A 199 19.76 -23.07 -23.39
C GLU A 199 21.13 -23.59 -22.91
N GLN A 200 21.24 -24.01 -21.64
CA GLN A 200 22.45 -24.62 -21.09
C GLN A 200 22.72 -26.03 -21.65
N VAL A 201 21.69 -26.79 -22.01
CA VAL A 201 21.83 -28.12 -22.62
C VAL A 201 22.14 -28.02 -24.13
N ALA A 202 21.76 -26.91 -24.77
CA ALA A 202 21.99 -26.66 -26.19
C ALA A 202 23.36 -26.01 -26.51
N SER A 203 24.12 -25.57 -25.50
CA SER A 203 25.50 -25.06 -25.62
C SER A 203 26.55 -26.13 -25.30
#